data_AF-A0A3A5JBB4-F1
#
_entry.id   AF-A0A3A5JBB4-F1
#
_cell.length_a   1.000
_cell.length_b   1.000
_cell.length_c   1.000
_cell.angle_alpha   90.00
_cell.angle_beta   90.00
_cell.angle_gamma   90.00
#
_symmetry.space_group_name_H-M   'P 1'
#
loop_
_entity.id
_entity.type
_entity.pdbx_description
1 polymer ?
#
loop_
_entity_poly.entity_id
_entity_poly.type
_entity_poly.pdbx_seq_one_letter_code
_entity_poly.pdbx_strand_id
1 'polypeptide(L)'
;MQTHIVPVGFDYDRLIAPLVRDKLDVDRVILLEGAVGSAANVEYSRNLAAKLEQDFRNLLGAETERFVVEDVYDYDAAFEQAYGLINAELDAGRDVWANVSAMPRPVSFAFATAAHSIGVERSADRDRIHTYYTVPEKYLETELAEELRRQTDLLDDLGTEIDDDRIGERVASARDLLAEFDERGTTIGAKAVEGSHILEIPVASFSNVKPFEELILFKLGEDGPFESVSELAHALARELSEEYTDSFRSKVIYNVDRLGPSDKGYIEQDSQGKSHRTKLSRIGELWVRSHADDATATEE
;
A
#
# COMPACT_ATOMS: atom_id res chain seq x y z
N MET A 1 -9.24 -16.47 1.19
CA MET A 1 -8.49 -16.49 -0.08
C MET A 1 -8.11 -15.06 -0.40
N GLN A 2 -6.85 -14.78 -0.72
CA GLN A 2 -6.33 -13.43 -0.97
C GLN A 2 -6.25 -13.17 -2.48
N THR A 3 -6.89 -12.10 -2.93
CA THR A 3 -6.85 -11.61 -4.30
C THR A 3 -6.04 -10.34 -4.39
N HIS A 4 -4.96 -10.38 -5.15
CA HIS A 4 -4.12 -9.22 -5.41
C HIS A 4 -4.52 -8.54 -6.71
N ILE A 5 -4.88 -7.27 -6.64
CA ILE A 5 -5.09 -6.43 -7.81
C ILE A 5 -3.74 -5.77 -8.11
N VAL A 6 -3.13 -6.16 -9.22
CA VAL A 6 -1.74 -5.84 -9.56
C VAL A 6 -1.68 -4.95 -10.81
N PRO A 7 -1.18 -3.71 -10.68
CA PRO A 7 -1.09 -2.75 -11.78
C PRO A 7 0.03 -3.12 -12.73
N VAL A 8 -0.28 -3.56 -13.96
CA VAL A 8 0.75 -3.81 -14.97
C VAL A 8 1.13 -2.50 -15.63
N GLY A 9 2.28 -1.96 -15.23
CA GLY A 9 2.89 -0.78 -15.84
C GLY A 9 4.19 -1.12 -16.53
N PHE A 10 5.26 -0.44 -16.12
CA PHE A 10 6.62 -0.69 -16.59
C PHE A 10 7.50 -1.25 -15.48
N ASP A 11 6.95 -1.83 -14.42
CA ASP A 11 7.73 -2.37 -13.30
C ASP A 11 7.43 -3.84 -13.07
N TYR A 12 8.48 -4.63 -12.91
CA TYR A 12 8.38 -6.05 -12.57
C TYR A 12 8.60 -6.28 -11.07
N ASP A 13 9.76 -5.86 -10.55
CA ASP A 13 10.22 -6.24 -9.21
C ASP A 13 9.25 -5.81 -8.12
N ARG A 14 8.69 -4.60 -8.22
CA ARG A 14 7.75 -4.04 -7.23
C ARG A 14 6.41 -4.78 -7.15
N LEU A 15 6.07 -5.57 -8.16
CA LEU A 15 4.76 -6.22 -8.26
C LEU A 15 4.77 -7.63 -7.66
N ILE A 16 5.90 -8.34 -7.74
CA ILE A 16 5.99 -9.74 -7.33
C ILE A 16 7.05 -10.00 -6.25
N ALA A 17 8.18 -9.28 -6.24
CA ALA A 17 9.27 -9.55 -5.32
C ALA A 17 8.86 -9.39 -3.83
N PRO A 18 8.08 -8.37 -3.42
CA PRO A 18 7.59 -8.25 -2.05
C PRO A 18 6.77 -9.48 -1.62
N LEU A 19 5.89 -9.96 -2.49
CA LEU A 19 4.97 -11.07 -2.21
C LEU A 19 5.74 -12.37 -1.96
N VAL A 20 6.78 -12.62 -2.77
CA VAL A 20 7.66 -13.78 -2.60
C VAL A 20 8.56 -13.63 -1.36
N ARG A 21 9.18 -12.46 -1.16
CA ARG A 21 10.14 -12.22 -0.06
C ARG A 21 9.47 -12.28 1.32
N ASP A 22 8.29 -11.67 1.44
CA ASP A 22 7.53 -11.63 2.69
C ASP A 22 6.64 -12.87 2.89
N LYS A 23 6.64 -13.80 1.91
CA LYS A 23 5.86 -15.05 1.92
C LYS A 23 4.37 -14.81 2.15
N LEU A 24 3.83 -13.85 1.41
CA LEU A 24 2.41 -13.53 1.47
C LEU A 24 1.61 -14.61 0.74
N ASP A 25 0.43 -14.94 1.28
CA ASP A 25 -0.49 -15.88 0.66
C ASP A 25 -1.15 -15.21 -0.54
N VAL A 26 -0.93 -15.73 -1.74
CA VAL A 26 -1.50 -15.17 -2.97
C VAL A 26 -2.27 -16.25 -3.70
N ASP A 27 -3.59 -16.29 -3.51
CA ASP A 27 -4.44 -17.29 -4.16
C ASP A 27 -4.82 -16.88 -5.58
N ARG A 28 -5.06 -15.58 -5.79
CA ARG A 28 -5.49 -15.04 -7.08
C ARG A 28 -4.86 -13.67 -7.35
N VAL A 29 -4.57 -13.41 -8.62
CA VAL A 29 -4.01 -12.14 -9.10
C VAL A 29 -4.83 -11.63 -10.27
N ILE A 30 -5.25 -10.38 -10.17
CA ILE A 30 -5.90 -9.64 -11.25
C ILE A 30 -4.89 -8.63 -11.78
N LEU A 31 -4.33 -8.93 -12.94
CA LEU A 31 -3.37 -8.09 -13.65
C LEU A 31 -4.13 -7.00 -14.40
N LEU A 32 -4.03 -5.76 -13.92
CA LEU A 32 -4.63 -4.61 -14.56
C LEU A 32 -3.77 -4.19 -15.76
N GLU A 33 -4.31 -4.29 -16.97
CA GLU A 33 -3.67 -3.85 -18.20
C GLU A 33 -4.29 -2.53 -18.66
N GLY A 34 -3.49 -1.47 -18.77
CA GLY A 34 -3.90 -0.19 -19.32
C GLY A 34 -3.07 0.19 -20.53
N ALA A 35 -3.70 0.63 -21.61
CA ALA A 35 -2.96 1.10 -22.78
C ALA A 35 -2.39 2.50 -22.49
N VAL A 36 -1.06 2.63 -22.44
CA VAL A 36 -0.40 3.93 -22.21
C VAL A 36 0.55 4.27 -23.36
N GLY A 37 0.21 5.30 -24.15
CA GLY A 37 1.14 5.89 -25.11
C GLY A 37 1.31 5.10 -26.42
N SER A 38 2.55 4.87 -26.81
CA SER A 38 2.91 4.37 -28.16
C SER A 38 2.63 2.87 -28.36
N ALA A 39 2.61 2.40 -29.62
CA ALA A 39 2.49 0.96 -29.91
C ALA A 39 3.60 0.12 -29.24
N ALA A 40 4.82 0.66 -29.13
CA ALA A 40 5.93 0.01 -28.45
C ALA A 40 5.68 -0.12 -26.93
N ASN A 41 5.06 0.88 -26.31
CA ASN A 41 4.68 0.80 -24.89
C ASN A 41 3.64 -0.31 -24.66
N VAL A 42 2.66 -0.43 -25.55
CA VAL A 42 1.63 -1.47 -25.47
C VAL A 42 2.25 -2.86 -25.63
N GLU A 43 3.19 -3.03 -26.55
CA GLU A 43 3.91 -4.30 -26.73
C GLU A 43 4.75 -4.64 -25.49
N TYR A 44 5.47 -3.66 -24.95
CA TYR A 44 6.26 -3.83 -23.73
C TYR A 44 5.38 -4.25 -22.54
N SER A 45 4.30 -3.52 -22.27
CA SER A 45 3.37 -3.86 -21.17
C SER A 45 2.73 -5.23 -21.34
N ARG A 46 2.44 -5.66 -22.58
CA ARG A 46 1.94 -7.03 -22.85
C ARG A 46 2.97 -8.11 -22.55
N ASN A 47 4.22 -7.89 -22.93
CA ASN A 47 5.31 -8.84 -22.64
C ASN A 47 5.53 -8.95 -21.13
N LEU A 48 5.54 -7.81 -20.43
CA LEU A 48 5.66 -7.77 -18.98
C LEU A 48 4.47 -8.44 -18.28
N ALA A 49 3.24 -8.20 -18.75
CA ALA A 49 2.04 -8.88 -18.25
C ALA A 49 2.16 -10.39 -18.38
N ALA A 50 2.60 -10.89 -19.55
CA ALA A 50 2.77 -12.31 -19.80
C ALA A 50 3.83 -12.95 -18.89
N LYS A 51 4.95 -12.23 -18.67
CA LYS A 51 5.99 -12.64 -17.74
C LYS A 51 5.45 -12.72 -16.30
N LEU A 52 4.82 -11.66 -15.80
CA LEU A 52 4.21 -11.62 -14.47
C LEU A 52 3.19 -12.73 -14.29
N GLU A 53 2.33 -12.96 -15.27
CA GLU A 53 1.33 -14.03 -15.23
C GLU A 53 1.97 -15.41 -15.04
N GLN A 54 3.06 -15.68 -15.77
CA GLN A 54 3.82 -16.92 -15.64
C GLN A 54 4.49 -17.03 -14.27
N ASP A 55 5.10 -15.94 -13.77
CA ASP A 55 5.83 -15.95 -12.52
C ASP A 55 4.91 -16.01 -11.29
N PHE A 56 3.74 -15.37 -11.33
CA PHE A 56 2.70 -15.54 -10.30
C PHE A 56 2.22 -16.99 -10.20
N ARG A 57 2.00 -17.65 -11.36
CA ARG A 57 1.63 -19.07 -11.39
C ARG A 57 2.76 -19.97 -10.88
N ASN A 58 3.99 -19.73 -11.31
CA ASN A 58 5.13 -20.60 -11.00
C ASN A 58 5.67 -20.45 -9.58
N LEU A 59 5.78 -19.20 -9.10
CA LEU A 59 6.43 -18.88 -7.82
C LEU A 59 5.46 -18.88 -6.65
N LEU A 60 4.21 -18.46 -6.89
CA LEU A 60 3.20 -18.27 -5.85
C LEU A 60 2.02 -19.24 -5.97
N GLY A 61 1.90 -19.97 -7.09
CA GLY A 61 0.79 -20.91 -7.32
C GLY A 61 -0.56 -20.22 -7.54
N ALA A 62 -0.56 -18.90 -7.81
CA ALA A 62 -1.76 -18.09 -7.88
C ALA A 62 -2.54 -18.31 -9.19
N GLU A 63 -3.87 -18.25 -9.13
CA GLU A 63 -4.71 -18.08 -10.32
C GLU A 63 -4.53 -16.66 -10.88
N THR A 64 -4.46 -16.51 -12.20
CA THR A 64 -4.21 -15.21 -12.83
C THR A 64 -5.33 -14.83 -13.80
N GLU A 65 -5.81 -13.60 -13.69
CA GLU A 65 -6.77 -12.98 -14.62
C GLU A 65 -6.23 -11.65 -15.12
N ARG A 66 -6.55 -11.28 -16.37
CA ARG A 66 -6.24 -9.97 -16.93
C ARG A 66 -7.49 -9.11 -16.96
N PHE A 67 -7.37 -7.87 -16.52
CA PHE A 67 -8.46 -6.91 -16.49
C PHE A 67 -8.02 -5.64 -17.23
N VAL A 68 -8.80 -5.20 -18.22
CA VAL A 68 -8.43 -4.03 -19.03
C VAL A 68 -9.00 -2.74 -18.44
N VAL A 69 -8.12 -1.76 -18.21
CA VAL A 69 -8.48 -0.38 -17.92
C VAL A 69 -8.53 0.38 -19.25
N GLU A 70 -9.74 0.82 -19.65
CA GLU A 70 -10.01 1.36 -20.99
C GLU A 70 -9.24 2.66 -21.26
N ASP A 71 -9.26 3.59 -20.30
CA ASP A 71 -8.48 4.83 -20.33
C ASP A 71 -7.80 5.03 -18.98
N VAL A 72 -6.48 4.97 -18.96
CA VAL A 72 -5.67 5.13 -17.75
C VAL A 72 -5.64 6.58 -17.23
N TYR A 73 -6.16 7.53 -18.00
CA TYR A 73 -6.26 8.94 -17.62
C TYR A 73 -7.67 9.35 -17.22
N ASP A 74 -8.66 8.49 -17.43
CA ASP A 74 -10.02 8.69 -16.93
C ASP A 74 -10.13 8.17 -15.50
N TYR A 75 -9.98 9.10 -14.55
CA TYR A 75 -10.08 8.79 -13.12
C TYR A 75 -11.46 8.25 -12.74
N ASP A 76 -12.54 8.82 -13.29
CA ASP A 76 -13.91 8.48 -12.91
C ASP A 76 -14.24 7.06 -13.39
N ALA A 77 -13.91 6.73 -14.64
CA ALA A 77 -14.09 5.38 -15.17
C ALA A 77 -13.20 4.35 -14.44
N ALA A 78 -11.94 4.69 -14.15
CA ALA A 78 -11.06 3.82 -13.37
C ALA A 78 -11.60 3.59 -11.95
N PHE A 79 -12.23 4.60 -11.33
CA PHE A 79 -12.85 4.48 -10.02
C PHE A 79 -14.05 3.53 -10.07
N GLU A 80 -14.95 3.69 -11.05
CA GLU A 80 -16.10 2.79 -11.23
C GLU A 80 -15.68 1.33 -11.42
N GLN A 81 -14.65 1.11 -12.26
CA GLN A 81 -14.07 -0.21 -12.49
C GLN A 81 -13.45 -0.80 -11.22
N ALA A 82 -12.64 -0.01 -10.50
CA ALA A 82 -12.03 -0.43 -9.24
C ALA A 82 -13.09 -0.78 -8.19
N TYR A 83 -14.10 0.08 -8.04
CA TYR A 83 -15.17 -0.10 -7.07
C TYR A 83 -15.98 -1.38 -7.35
N GLY A 84 -16.32 -1.63 -8.62
CA GLY A 84 -16.99 -2.85 -9.05
C GLY A 84 -16.13 -4.10 -8.82
N LEU A 85 -14.85 -4.04 -9.20
CA LEU A 85 -13.91 -5.15 -9.08
C LEU A 85 -13.71 -5.56 -7.61
N ILE A 86 -13.42 -4.60 -6.74
CA ILE A 86 -13.18 -4.85 -5.31
C ILE A 86 -14.43 -5.44 -4.65
N ASN A 87 -15.62 -4.89 -4.91
CA ASN A 87 -16.85 -5.43 -4.34
C ASN A 87 -17.14 -6.85 -4.83
N ALA A 88 -16.90 -7.16 -6.11
CA ALA A 88 -17.10 -8.50 -6.64
C ALA A 88 -16.22 -9.55 -5.91
N GLU A 89 -14.97 -9.20 -5.60
CA GLU A 89 -14.08 -10.07 -4.82
C GLU A 89 -14.52 -10.22 -3.37
N LEU A 90 -14.93 -9.12 -2.73
CA LEU A 90 -15.44 -9.14 -1.36
C LEU A 90 -16.70 -10.00 -1.23
N ASP A 91 -17.63 -9.87 -2.19
CA ASP A 91 -18.88 -10.63 -2.27
C ASP A 91 -18.63 -12.12 -2.55
N ALA A 92 -17.53 -12.45 -3.21
CA ALA A 92 -17.04 -13.82 -3.35
C ALA A 92 -16.36 -14.37 -2.07
N GLY A 93 -16.31 -13.59 -0.98
CA GLY A 93 -15.71 -14.01 0.29
C GLY A 93 -14.18 -13.98 0.28
N ARG A 94 -13.56 -13.14 -0.57
CA ARG A 94 -12.10 -13.01 -0.69
C ARG A 94 -11.59 -11.74 -0.03
N ASP A 95 -10.34 -11.75 0.41
CA ASP A 95 -9.65 -10.55 0.90
C ASP A 95 -8.96 -9.90 -0.31
N VAL A 96 -8.94 -8.57 -0.34
CA VAL A 96 -8.51 -7.80 -1.50
C VAL A 96 -7.28 -6.98 -1.17
N TRP A 97 -6.22 -7.17 -1.96
CA TRP A 97 -4.95 -6.48 -1.84
C TRP A 97 -4.68 -5.65 -3.10
N ALA A 98 -4.96 -4.36 -3.04
CA ALA A 98 -4.75 -3.42 -4.15
C ALA A 98 -3.34 -2.83 -4.12
N ASN A 99 -2.50 -3.22 -5.08
CA ASN A 99 -1.19 -2.63 -5.27
C ASN A 99 -1.33 -1.33 -6.08
N VAL A 100 -0.73 -0.23 -5.62
CA VAL A 100 -0.78 1.08 -6.30
C VAL A 100 0.58 1.55 -6.82
N SER A 101 1.54 0.63 -6.96
CA SER A 101 2.95 0.96 -7.18
C SER A 101 3.31 1.38 -8.61
N ALA A 102 2.74 0.74 -9.63
CA ALA A 102 3.27 0.79 -11.01
C ALA A 102 2.31 1.33 -12.08
N MET A 103 1.06 1.68 -11.74
CA MET A 103 0.12 2.30 -12.69
C MET A 103 0.34 3.81 -12.82
N PRO A 104 -0.16 4.45 -13.90
CA PRO A 104 -0.36 5.89 -13.94
C PRO A 104 -1.14 6.38 -12.72
N ARG A 105 -0.75 7.56 -12.20
CA ARG A 105 -1.32 8.13 -10.97
C ARG A 105 -2.85 8.18 -10.94
N PRO A 106 -3.58 8.52 -12.02
CA PRO A 106 -5.04 8.53 -12.00
C PRO A 106 -5.63 7.17 -11.61
N VAL A 107 -5.12 6.08 -12.19
CA VAL A 107 -5.58 4.72 -11.86
C VAL A 107 -5.17 4.34 -10.43
N SER A 108 -3.92 4.58 -10.03
CA SER A 108 -3.47 4.29 -8.66
C SER A 108 -4.33 5.00 -7.60
N PHE A 109 -4.65 6.29 -7.83
CA PHE A 109 -5.52 7.03 -6.92
C PHE A 109 -6.97 6.55 -6.99
N ALA A 110 -7.50 6.24 -8.17
CA ALA A 110 -8.85 5.72 -8.32
C ALA A 110 -9.05 4.41 -7.54
N PHE A 111 -8.10 3.47 -7.66
CA PHE A 111 -8.14 2.21 -6.93
C PHE A 111 -7.98 2.40 -5.42
N ALA A 112 -7.05 3.26 -4.98
CA ALA A 112 -6.90 3.58 -3.56
C ALA A 112 -8.16 4.24 -2.98
N THR A 113 -8.76 5.20 -3.71
CA THR A 113 -10.00 5.87 -3.30
C THR A 113 -11.16 4.88 -3.28
N ALA A 114 -11.29 4.00 -4.26
CA ALA A 114 -12.35 2.98 -4.28
C ALA A 114 -12.22 2.02 -3.09
N ALA A 115 -11.02 1.47 -2.84
CA ALA A 115 -10.76 0.62 -1.68
C ALA A 115 -11.10 1.34 -0.37
N HIS A 116 -10.72 2.61 -0.25
CA HIS A 116 -11.03 3.43 0.91
C HIS A 116 -12.55 3.65 1.08
N SER A 117 -13.25 4.07 0.03
CA SER A 117 -14.70 4.29 0.04
C SER A 117 -15.45 3.02 0.45
N ILE A 118 -15.05 1.87 -0.09
CA ILE A 118 -15.65 0.58 0.26
C ILE A 118 -15.38 0.24 1.73
N GLY A 119 -14.16 0.44 2.23
CA GLY A 119 -13.86 0.18 3.66
C GLY A 119 -14.61 1.10 4.64
N VAL A 120 -15.09 2.26 4.16
CA VAL A 120 -15.99 3.14 4.92
C VAL A 120 -17.44 2.68 4.83
N GLU A 121 -17.92 2.35 3.62
CA GLU A 121 -19.31 1.95 3.37
C GLU A 121 -19.64 0.53 3.89
N ARG A 122 -18.66 -0.38 3.85
CA ARG A 122 -18.72 -1.77 4.30
C ARG A 122 -17.75 -1.97 5.47
N SER A 123 -18.01 -1.32 6.61
CA SER A 123 -17.10 -1.37 7.77
C SER A 123 -16.80 -2.79 8.26
N ALA A 124 -17.71 -3.74 8.08
CA ALA A 124 -17.52 -5.16 8.42
C ALA A 124 -16.52 -5.90 7.51
N ASP A 125 -16.21 -5.37 6.33
CA ASP A 125 -15.22 -5.93 5.39
C ASP A 125 -13.92 -5.11 5.38
N ARG A 126 -13.78 -4.08 6.25
CA ARG A 126 -12.67 -3.13 6.20
C ARG A 126 -11.30 -3.81 6.39
N ASP A 127 -11.23 -4.75 7.31
CA ASP A 127 -10.04 -5.55 7.62
C ASP A 127 -9.65 -6.54 6.52
N ARG A 128 -10.49 -6.68 5.50
CA ARG A 128 -10.27 -7.52 4.32
C ARG A 128 -9.84 -6.72 3.10
N ILE A 129 -9.69 -5.40 3.23
CA ILE A 129 -9.33 -4.49 2.13
C ILE A 129 -8.00 -3.83 2.46
N HIS A 130 -6.98 -4.19 1.71
CA HIS A 130 -5.62 -3.72 1.87
C HIS A 130 -5.22 -2.93 0.64
N THR A 131 -4.76 -1.70 0.82
CA THR A 131 -4.13 -0.92 -0.26
C THR A 131 -2.68 -0.75 0.07
N TYR A 132 -1.77 -1.00 -0.87
CA TYR A 132 -0.35 -0.97 -0.56
C TYR A 132 0.55 -0.45 -1.67
N TYR A 133 1.71 0.02 -1.25
CA TYR A 133 2.78 0.52 -2.10
C TYR A 133 4.08 -0.20 -1.81
N THR A 134 4.87 -0.47 -2.86
CA THR A 134 6.22 -1.01 -2.75
C THR A 134 7.24 0.04 -3.17
N VAL A 135 8.16 0.34 -2.25
CA VAL A 135 9.26 1.26 -2.50
C VAL A 135 10.34 0.53 -3.32
N PRO A 136 10.80 1.06 -4.46
CA PRO A 136 11.90 0.45 -5.19
C PRO A 136 13.24 0.62 -4.45
N GLU A 137 14.19 -0.27 -4.72
CA GLU A 137 15.59 -0.10 -4.28
C GLU A 137 16.29 0.95 -5.15
N LYS A 138 15.96 1.01 -6.46
CA LYS A 138 16.61 1.86 -7.46
C LYS A 138 15.64 2.26 -8.59
N TYR A 139 15.83 3.44 -9.17
CA TYR A 139 15.09 3.97 -10.33
C TYR A 139 16.00 3.97 -11.56
N LEU A 140 15.67 3.17 -12.59
CA LEU A 140 16.49 3.01 -13.80
C LEU A 140 16.40 4.22 -14.73
N GLU A 141 15.35 5.03 -14.66
CA GLU A 141 15.17 6.19 -15.54
C GLU A 141 16.31 7.21 -15.38
N THR A 142 16.86 7.31 -14.17
CA THR A 142 17.99 8.21 -13.90
C THR A 142 19.27 7.70 -14.57
N GLU A 143 19.51 6.38 -14.52
CA GLU A 143 20.68 5.76 -15.15
C GLU A 143 20.60 5.77 -16.67
N LEU A 144 19.41 5.54 -17.23
CA LEU A 144 19.17 5.69 -18.67
C LEU A 144 19.45 7.13 -19.12
N ALA A 145 19.00 8.13 -18.37
CA ALA A 145 19.28 9.53 -18.67
C ALA A 145 20.77 9.87 -18.57
N GLU A 146 21.47 9.34 -17.56
CA GLU A 146 22.91 9.53 -17.42
C GLU A 146 23.69 8.85 -18.54
N GLU A 147 23.34 7.62 -18.93
CA GLU A 147 24.00 6.93 -20.02
C GLU A 147 23.75 7.62 -21.36
N LEU A 148 22.54 8.11 -21.60
CA LEU A 148 22.25 8.88 -22.82
C LEU A 148 23.09 10.18 -22.91
N ARG A 149 23.30 10.86 -21.78
CA ARG A 149 24.23 12.02 -21.73
C ARG A 149 25.65 11.60 -22.05
N ARG A 150 26.14 10.53 -21.42
CA ARG A 150 27.50 9.99 -21.68
C ARG A 150 27.69 9.56 -23.14
N GLN A 151 26.65 9.02 -23.77
CA GLN A 151 26.65 8.69 -25.20
C GLN A 151 26.68 9.95 -26.06
N THR A 152 25.93 11.00 -25.70
CA THR A 152 25.96 12.28 -26.41
C THR A 152 27.35 12.92 -26.33
N ASP A 153 27.95 12.96 -25.14
CA ASP A 153 29.31 13.47 -24.94
C ASP A 153 30.34 12.66 -25.76
N LEU A 154 30.20 11.33 -25.81
CA LEU A 154 31.03 10.49 -26.68
C LEU A 154 30.87 10.88 -28.16
N LEU A 155 29.65 11.03 -28.65
CA LEU A 155 29.38 11.36 -30.06
C LEU A 155 29.94 12.74 -30.44
N ASP A 156 29.87 13.71 -29.54
CA ASP A 156 30.47 15.03 -29.74
C ASP A 156 32.01 14.96 -29.78
N ASP A 157 32.62 14.17 -28.89
CA ASP A 157 34.07 13.96 -28.86
C ASP A 157 34.60 13.18 -30.08
N LEU A 158 33.84 12.19 -30.58
CA LEU A 158 34.18 11.41 -31.77
C LEU A 158 34.25 12.27 -33.05
N GLY A 159 33.73 13.52 -33.02
CA GLY A 159 33.97 14.51 -34.06
C GLY A 159 35.45 14.91 -34.22
N THR A 160 36.32 14.50 -33.30
CA THR A 160 37.75 14.86 -33.27
C THR A 160 38.72 13.67 -33.39
N GLU A 161 38.40 12.50 -32.82
CA GLU A 161 39.22 11.28 -32.90
C GLU A 161 38.35 10.02 -32.68
N ILE A 162 38.58 8.94 -33.44
CA ILE A 162 37.83 7.67 -33.29
C ILE A 162 38.65 6.71 -32.42
N ASP A 163 38.12 6.38 -31.24
CA ASP A 163 38.68 5.40 -30.29
C ASP A 163 37.71 4.21 -30.15
N ASP A 164 38.09 3.07 -30.72
CA ASP A 164 37.27 1.84 -30.77
C ASP A 164 37.03 1.23 -29.38
N ASP A 165 37.99 1.33 -28.45
CA ASP A 165 37.85 0.79 -27.10
C ASP A 165 36.80 1.59 -26.32
N ARG A 166 36.87 2.93 -26.44
CA ARG A 166 35.89 3.85 -25.83
C ARG A 166 34.47 3.65 -26.38
N ILE A 167 34.35 3.37 -27.68
CA ILE A 167 33.05 3.02 -28.31
C ILE A 167 32.54 1.67 -27.78
N GLY A 168 33.42 0.68 -27.67
CA GLY A 168 33.11 -0.65 -27.18
C GLY A 168 32.54 -0.63 -25.77
N GLU A 169 33.18 0.09 -24.84
CA GLU A 169 32.71 0.27 -23.47
C GLU A 169 31.30 0.89 -23.40
N ARG A 170 31.03 1.89 -24.25
CA ARG A 170 29.72 2.55 -24.29
C ARG A 170 28.62 1.66 -24.84
N VAL A 171 28.89 0.92 -25.91
CA VAL A 171 27.93 -0.04 -26.46
C VAL A 171 27.65 -1.16 -25.46
N ALA A 172 28.66 -1.63 -24.73
CA ALA A 172 28.49 -2.62 -23.66
C ALA A 172 27.59 -2.07 -22.55
N SER A 173 27.91 -0.90 -21.99
CA SER A 173 27.10 -0.28 -20.94
C SER A 173 25.66 -0.01 -21.36
N ALA A 174 25.45 0.40 -22.62
CA ALA A 174 24.11 0.62 -23.16
C ALA A 174 23.30 -0.68 -23.25
N ARG A 175 23.94 -1.77 -23.69
CA ARG A 175 23.30 -3.09 -23.79
C ARG A 175 22.96 -3.65 -22.42
N ASP A 176 23.85 -3.49 -21.44
CA ASP A 176 23.62 -3.93 -20.08
C ASP A 176 22.42 -3.19 -19.46
N LEU A 177 22.35 -1.86 -19.61
CA LEU A 177 21.19 -1.07 -19.14
C LEU A 177 19.89 -1.41 -19.86
N LEU A 178 19.94 -1.66 -21.17
CA LEU A 178 18.76 -2.12 -21.92
C LEU A 178 18.31 -3.50 -21.46
N ALA A 179 19.24 -4.42 -21.19
CA ALA A 179 18.92 -5.74 -20.67
C ALA A 179 18.29 -5.65 -19.27
N GLU A 180 18.80 -4.80 -18.38
CA GLU A 180 18.18 -4.56 -17.06
C GLU A 180 16.77 -3.98 -17.20
N PHE A 181 16.58 -2.99 -18.09
CA PHE A 181 15.27 -2.39 -18.35
C PHE A 181 14.27 -3.40 -18.95
N ASP A 182 14.70 -4.23 -19.90
CA ASP A 182 13.86 -5.26 -20.51
C ASP A 182 13.49 -6.37 -19.50
N GLU A 183 14.40 -6.69 -18.57
CA GLU A 183 14.16 -7.70 -17.56
C GLU A 183 13.25 -7.19 -16.42
N ARG A 184 13.51 -5.97 -15.92
CA ARG A 184 12.96 -5.50 -14.63
C ARG A 184 12.05 -4.29 -14.75
N GLY A 185 12.17 -3.53 -15.83
CA GLY A 185 11.38 -2.34 -16.05
C GLY A 185 12.05 -1.03 -15.62
N THR A 186 11.25 -0.08 -15.18
CA THR A 186 11.69 1.25 -14.76
C THR A 186 12.33 1.27 -13.37
N THR A 187 12.12 0.24 -12.56
CA THR A 187 12.69 0.16 -11.21
C THR A 187 13.28 -1.20 -10.92
N ILE A 188 14.18 -1.24 -9.94
CA ILE A 188 14.83 -2.45 -9.46
C ILE A 188 14.50 -2.66 -7.99
N GLY A 189 14.18 -3.91 -7.68
CA GLY A 189 14.04 -4.43 -6.33
C GLY A 189 12.82 -3.92 -5.59
N ALA A 190 12.72 -4.38 -4.35
CA ALA A 190 11.76 -3.90 -3.37
C ALA A 190 12.54 -3.61 -2.10
N LYS A 191 12.48 -2.36 -1.63
CA LYS A 191 13.18 -1.92 -0.43
C LYS A 191 12.33 -2.25 0.79
N ALA A 192 12.90 -2.97 1.75
CA ALA A 192 12.27 -3.16 3.04
C ALA A 192 12.23 -1.84 3.84
N VAL A 193 11.06 -1.52 4.38
CA VAL A 193 10.81 -0.41 5.29
C VAL A 193 10.23 -1.01 6.57
N GLU A 194 10.88 -0.74 7.71
CA GLU A 194 10.43 -1.25 9.02
C GLU A 194 10.27 -2.78 9.09
N GLY A 195 10.99 -3.53 8.24
CA GLY A 195 10.98 -4.99 8.20
C GLY A 195 10.00 -5.63 7.22
N SER A 196 9.19 -4.84 6.49
CA SER A 196 8.33 -5.33 5.40
C SER A 196 8.67 -4.66 4.07
N HIS A 197 8.46 -5.38 2.97
CA HIS A 197 8.58 -4.86 1.61
C HIS A 197 7.29 -4.20 1.10
N ILE A 198 6.23 -4.22 1.92
CA ILE A 198 4.93 -3.65 1.63
C ILE A 198 4.66 -2.51 2.61
N LEU A 199 4.35 -1.34 2.08
CA LEU A 199 3.84 -0.22 2.85
C LEU A 199 2.32 -0.17 2.66
N GLU A 200 1.58 -0.63 3.66
CA GLU A 200 0.13 -0.56 3.66
C GLU A 200 -0.35 0.88 3.93
N ILE A 201 -1.33 1.32 3.13
CA ILE A 201 -2.00 2.60 3.23
C ILE A 201 -3.29 2.36 4.00
N PRO A 202 -3.38 2.85 5.25
CA PRO A 202 -4.52 2.53 6.11
C PRO A 202 -5.81 3.18 5.61
N VAL A 203 -6.93 2.46 5.75
CA VAL A 203 -8.27 3.00 5.52
C VAL A 203 -8.73 3.76 6.76
N ALA A 204 -9.16 5.01 6.59
CA ALA A 204 -9.61 5.87 7.68
C ALA A 204 -11.11 6.14 7.61
N SER A 205 -11.83 5.87 8.71
CA SER A 205 -13.16 6.45 8.88
C SER A 205 -13.00 7.90 9.33
N PHE A 206 -13.43 8.88 8.51
CA PHE A 206 -13.44 10.30 8.87
C PHE A 206 -14.61 10.67 9.81
N SER A 207 -14.87 9.82 10.80
CA SER A 207 -15.91 10.05 11.80
C SER A 207 -15.38 10.89 12.95
N ASN A 208 -16.03 12.03 13.24
CA ASN A 208 -15.66 12.94 14.34
C ASN A 208 -15.38 12.19 15.64
N VAL A 209 -14.13 12.24 16.12
CA VAL A 209 -13.71 11.73 17.43
C VAL A 209 -14.30 12.63 18.52
N LYS A 210 -15.02 12.03 19.48
CA LYS A 210 -15.61 12.74 20.62
C LYS A 210 -14.55 12.96 21.71
N PRO A 211 -14.72 13.96 22.60
CA PRO A 211 -13.71 14.27 23.62
C PRO A 211 -13.28 13.08 24.51
N PHE A 212 -14.22 12.21 24.88
CA PHE A 212 -13.87 11.01 25.67
C PHE A 212 -13.20 9.91 24.85
N GLU A 213 -13.47 9.84 23.55
CA GLU A 213 -12.80 8.91 22.64
C GLU A 213 -11.36 9.38 22.37
N GLU A 214 -11.15 10.68 22.26
CA GLU A 214 -9.84 11.33 22.16
C GLU A 214 -8.94 11.00 23.37
N LEU A 215 -9.47 11.12 24.59
CA LEU A 215 -8.75 10.69 25.81
C LEU A 215 -8.30 9.23 25.74
N ILE A 216 -9.14 8.33 25.21
CA ILE A 216 -8.77 6.92 25.04
C ILE A 216 -7.63 6.76 24.03
N LEU A 217 -7.68 7.49 22.91
CA LEU A 217 -6.65 7.41 21.87
C LEU A 217 -5.31 7.94 22.36
N PHE A 218 -5.29 9.10 23.00
CA PHE A 218 -4.06 9.63 23.61
C PHE A 218 -3.51 8.68 24.66
N LYS A 219 -4.36 8.14 25.53
CA LYS A 219 -3.93 7.18 26.55
C LYS A 219 -3.24 5.96 25.97
N LEU A 220 -3.79 5.39 24.90
CA LEU A 220 -3.19 4.27 24.18
C LEU A 220 -1.91 4.67 23.43
N GLY A 221 -1.80 5.91 22.97
CA GLY A 221 -0.61 6.42 22.30
C GLY A 221 0.56 6.67 23.26
N GLU A 222 0.26 7.12 24.48
CA GLU A 222 1.25 7.40 25.52
C GLU A 222 1.74 6.13 26.22
N ASP A 223 0.80 5.32 26.72
CA ASP A 223 1.11 4.16 27.56
C ASP A 223 1.31 2.88 26.72
N GLY A 224 0.95 2.93 25.44
CA GLY A 224 0.96 1.78 24.56
C GLY A 224 -0.24 0.84 24.79
N PRO A 225 -0.13 -0.43 24.36
CA PRO A 225 -1.24 -1.38 24.41
C PRO A 225 -1.53 -1.86 25.84
N PHE A 226 -2.81 -2.04 26.15
CA PHE A 226 -3.28 -2.59 27.43
C PHE A 226 -3.75 -4.04 27.26
N GLU A 227 -3.59 -4.89 28.28
CA GLU A 227 -3.97 -6.31 28.22
C GLU A 227 -5.48 -6.52 28.27
N SER A 228 -6.23 -5.51 28.73
CA SER A 228 -7.69 -5.51 28.67
C SER A 228 -8.30 -4.10 28.71
N VAL A 229 -9.54 -3.99 28.24
CA VAL A 229 -10.34 -2.76 28.36
C VAL A 229 -10.56 -2.34 29.83
N SER A 230 -10.54 -3.29 30.76
CA SER A 230 -10.70 -2.98 32.19
C SER A 230 -9.45 -2.36 32.79
N GLU A 231 -8.27 -2.78 32.33
CA GLU A 231 -7.00 -2.17 32.69
C GLU A 231 -6.89 -0.74 32.15
N LEU A 232 -7.26 -0.55 30.88
CA LEU A 232 -7.38 0.78 30.26
C LEU A 232 -8.35 1.68 31.05
N ALA A 233 -9.51 1.16 31.44
CA ALA A 233 -10.47 1.91 32.25
C ALA A 233 -9.92 2.29 33.64
N HIS A 234 -9.14 1.42 34.29
CA HIS A 234 -8.45 1.76 35.54
C HIS A 234 -7.42 2.89 35.34
N ALA A 235 -6.65 2.84 34.25
CA ALA A 235 -5.65 3.86 33.95
C ALA A 235 -6.30 5.23 33.69
N LEU A 236 -7.37 5.26 32.88
CA LEU A 236 -8.13 6.48 32.59
C LEU A 236 -8.79 7.08 33.83
N ALA A 237 -9.40 6.25 34.70
CA ALA A 237 -10.00 6.74 35.94
C ALA A 237 -8.97 7.43 36.85
N ARG A 238 -7.77 6.85 36.94
CA ARG A 238 -6.66 7.43 37.73
C ARG A 238 -6.22 8.78 37.18
N GLU A 239 -6.10 8.88 35.87
CA GLU A 239 -5.65 10.10 35.19
C GLU A 239 -6.66 11.24 35.31
N LEU A 240 -7.94 10.94 35.10
CA LEU A 240 -9.03 11.91 35.23
C LEU A 240 -9.37 12.26 36.69
N SER A 241 -8.71 11.63 37.67
CA SER A 241 -9.08 11.71 39.09
C SER A 241 -10.56 11.38 39.33
N GLU A 242 -11.13 10.47 38.53
CA GLU A 242 -12.51 9.99 38.64
C GLU A 242 -12.58 8.68 39.43
N GLU A 243 -13.70 8.43 40.10
CA GLU A 243 -13.93 7.16 40.81
C GLU A 243 -14.12 6.01 39.81
N TYR A 244 -13.36 4.93 39.97
CA TYR A 244 -13.54 3.73 39.17
C TYR A 244 -14.82 2.99 39.57
N THR A 245 -15.88 3.22 38.80
CA THR A 245 -17.20 2.62 38.97
C THR A 245 -17.54 1.69 37.82
N ASP A 246 -18.53 0.81 38.01
CA ASP A 246 -19.08 -0.03 36.92
C ASP A 246 -19.65 0.82 35.77
N SER A 247 -20.17 2.01 36.08
CA SER A 247 -20.65 2.98 35.09
C SER A 247 -19.50 3.53 34.24
N PHE A 248 -18.40 3.94 34.88
CA PHE A 248 -17.20 4.42 34.18
C PHE A 248 -16.60 3.32 33.28
N ARG A 249 -16.47 2.10 33.81
CA ARG A 249 -15.99 0.95 33.04
C ARG A 249 -16.87 0.68 31.82
N SER A 250 -18.20 0.74 31.98
CA SER A 250 -19.14 0.56 30.87
C SER A 250 -19.02 1.65 29.81
N LYS A 251 -18.79 2.91 30.23
CA LYS A 251 -18.51 4.03 29.32
C LYS A 251 -17.23 3.79 28.50
N VAL A 252 -16.16 3.30 29.12
CA VAL A 252 -14.91 2.98 28.40
C VAL A 252 -15.13 1.84 27.40
N ILE A 253 -15.79 0.75 27.80
CA ILE A 253 -16.10 -0.37 26.90
C ILE A 253 -16.89 0.11 25.67
N TYR A 254 -17.93 0.92 25.88
CA TYR A 254 -18.73 1.46 24.79
C TYR A 254 -17.93 2.32 23.81
N ASN A 255 -16.99 3.14 24.30
CA ASN A 255 -16.18 3.99 23.42
C ASN A 255 -15.05 3.20 22.73
N VAL A 256 -14.47 2.19 23.39
CA VAL A 256 -13.51 1.28 22.74
C VAL A 256 -14.17 0.52 21.60
N ASP A 257 -15.40 0.03 21.80
CA ASP A 257 -16.17 -0.66 20.75
C ASP A 257 -16.43 0.26 19.54
N ARG A 258 -16.82 1.53 19.79
CA ARG A 258 -17.01 2.54 18.73
C ARG A 258 -15.71 2.97 18.06
N LEU A 259 -14.60 2.95 18.77
CA LEU A 259 -13.28 3.19 18.19
C LEU A 259 -12.74 1.95 17.45
N GLY A 260 -13.37 0.80 17.64
CA GLY A 260 -13.00 -0.48 17.04
C GLY A 260 -13.31 -0.59 15.55
N PRO A 261 -12.91 -1.72 14.92
CA PRO A 261 -12.97 -1.92 13.47
C PRO A 261 -14.39 -1.80 12.87
N SER A 262 -15.42 -2.18 13.63
CA SER A 262 -16.82 -2.14 13.20
C SER A 262 -17.38 -0.73 12.96
N ASP A 263 -16.76 0.29 13.53
CA ASP A 263 -17.19 1.70 13.44
C ASP A 263 -16.02 2.56 12.95
N LYS A 264 -15.24 3.15 13.87
CA LYS A 264 -14.20 4.13 13.47
C LYS A 264 -12.88 3.51 13.05
N GLY A 265 -12.51 2.36 13.60
CA GLY A 265 -11.30 1.62 13.26
C GLY A 265 -9.99 2.25 13.73
N TYR A 266 -10.02 3.08 14.77
CA TYR A 266 -8.81 3.62 15.39
C TYR A 266 -8.16 2.65 16.38
N ILE A 267 -8.90 1.67 16.90
CA ILE A 267 -8.43 0.66 17.87
C ILE A 267 -8.60 -0.74 17.28
N GLU A 268 -7.62 -1.59 17.54
CA GLU A 268 -7.67 -3.03 17.29
C GLU A 268 -7.65 -3.81 18.60
N GLN A 269 -8.27 -5.01 18.58
CA GLN A 269 -8.35 -5.89 19.74
C GLN A 269 -7.91 -7.31 19.38
N ASP A 270 -6.75 -7.73 19.89
CA ASP A 270 -6.23 -9.08 19.68
C ASP A 270 -6.74 -10.02 20.79
N SER A 271 -7.34 -11.15 20.41
CA SER A 271 -7.79 -12.16 21.38
C SER A 271 -6.60 -12.87 22.01
N GLN A 272 -6.45 -12.76 23.34
CA GLN A 272 -5.49 -13.50 24.16
C GLN A 272 -6.26 -14.30 25.21
N GLY A 273 -6.72 -15.50 24.85
CA GLY A 273 -7.51 -16.36 25.74
C GLY A 273 -8.89 -15.77 26.09
N LYS A 274 -9.06 -15.27 27.33
CA LYS A 274 -10.32 -14.63 27.80
C LYS A 274 -10.26 -13.10 27.82
N SER A 275 -9.10 -12.51 27.52
CA SER A 275 -8.92 -11.06 27.46
C SER A 275 -8.62 -10.61 26.03
N HIS A 276 -8.98 -9.37 25.74
CA HIS A 276 -8.72 -8.73 24.47
C HIS A 276 -7.70 -7.62 24.69
N ARG A 277 -6.48 -7.83 24.19
CA ARG A 277 -5.42 -6.83 24.24
C ARG A 277 -5.83 -5.67 23.33
N THR A 278 -5.90 -4.47 23.89
CA THR A 278 -6.43 -3.28 23.23
C THR A 278 -5.26 -2.37 22.84
N LYS A 279 -5.14 -2.06 21.55
CA LYS A 279 -4.03 -1.26 20.98
C LYS A 279 -4.54 -0.27 19.95
N LEU A 280 -3.75 0.75 19.64
CA LEU A 280 -4.01 1.59 18.46
C LEU A 280 -3.83 0.76 17.19
N SER A 281 -4.75 0.93 16.25
CA SER A 281 -4.53 0.57 14.85
C SER A 281 -3.49 1.51 14.23
N ARG A 282 -3.02 1.20 13.01
CA ARG A 282 -2.13 2.11 12.28
C ARG A 282 -2.73 3.50 12.05
N ILE A 283 -4.02 3.59 11.75
CA ILE A 283 -4.69 4.89 11.60
C ILE A 283 -4.86 5.61 12.94
N GLY A 284 -5.06 4.86 14.03
CA GLY A 284 -5.06 5.39 15.40
C GLY A 284 -3.73 6.02 15.79
N GLU A 285 -2.61 5.36 15.48
CA GLU A 285 -1.26 5.92 15.69
C GLU A 285 -1.06 7.23 14.91
N LEU A 286 -1.46 7.26 13.64
CA LEU A 286 -1.38 8.46 12.82
C LEU A 286 -2.29 9.58 13.34
N TRP A 287 -3.48 9.23 13.83
CA TRP A 287 -4.41 10.19 14.44
C TRP A 287 -3.77 10.83 15.68
N VAL A 288 -3.26 10.03 16.63
CA VAL A 288 -2.59 10.56 17.84
C VAL A 288 -1.41 11.46 17.46
N ARG A 289 -0.55 11.01 16.53
CA ARG A 289 0.62 11.78 16.09
C ARG A 289 0.26 13.12 15.44
N SER A 290 -0.90 13.21 14.78
CA SER A 290 -1.36 14.43 14.11
C SER A 290 -2.11 15.40 15.03
N HIS A 291 -2.58 14.93 16.19
CA HIS A 291 -3.37 15.73 17.14
C HIS A 291 -2.62 16.00 18.46
N ALA A 292 -1.41 15.46 18.63
CA ALA A 292 -0.59 15.67 19.82
C ALA A 292 -0.19 17.15 20.05
N ASP A 293 -0.04 17.95 18.99
CA ASP A 293 0.32 19.37 19.11
C ASP A 293 -0.87 20.23 19.61
N ASP A 294 -2.10 19.90 19.21
CA ASP A 294 -3.30 20.63 19.64
C ASP A 294 -3.63 20.41 21.13
N ALA A 295 -3.30 19.23 21.68
CA ALA A 295 -3.48 18.91 23.10
C ALA A 295 -2.62 19.79 24.02
N THR A 296 -1.46 20.26 23.54
CA THR A 296 -0.59 21.18 24.31
C THR A 296 -1.01 22.64 24.21
N ALA A 297 -1.73 23.04 23.16
CA ALA A 297 -2.16 24.41 22.94
C ALA A 297 -3.38 24.83 23.78
N THR A 298 -4.04 23.89 24.46
CA THR A 298 -5.20 24.18 25.34
C THR A 298 -4.82 24.43 26.80
N GLU A 299 -3.53 24.35 27.14
CA GLU A 299 -2.99 24.63 28.48
C GLU A 299 -2.26 26.00 28.61
N GLU A 300 -2.26 26.85 27.56
CA GLU A 300 -1.81 28.26 27.62
C GLU A 300 -2.99 29.26 27.67
#